data_AF-A0A6G0VM67-F1
#
_entry.id   AF-A0A6G0VM67-F1
#
_cell.length_a   1.000
_cell.length_b   1.000
_cell.length_c   1.000
_cell.angle_alpha   90.00
_cell.angle_beta   90.00
_cell.angle_gamma   90.00
#
_symmetry.space_group_name_H-M   'P 1'
#
loop_
_entity.id
_entity.type
_entity.pdbx_description
1 polymer ?
#
loop_
_entity_poly.entity_id
_entity_poly.type
_entity_poly.pdbx_seq_one_letter_code
_entity_poly.pdbx_strand_id
1 'polypeptide(L)'
;SKITGVDLAKLVVKAIMLLEDSGLQVVALTSDGASTNKTMYKMLGVSGKRADLKNYFQNPYDETRKVFVLCDAPHTTHPSQDCIKWDHYCQVFNNDSKNMLKICPKISRHHMELNNLTKMKVKYATQVFSKSMAVGIQFYRAQECTGLNDSLGTQEFTIKMNDMFDAMNRKFPAEGIRKNSKDLEVLNQSLHWLEEWEANLEKGLIEEKEFLTKNTCESLRITLKSTIDLVHYLLEECGFSYVLTSKLNQDSLEKFFGIIRQSSGPNDHPSTPTFLQLYRLLSIYSLVKPPKSGNCTVFAGIKETLKKMNSLQLKKTKHV
;
A
#
# COMPACT_ATOMS: atom_id res chain seq x y z
N SER A 1 -6.51 -2.55 -27.29
CA SER A 1 -5.47 -3.59 -27.11
C SER A 1 -5.25 -3.83 -25.64
N LYS A 2 -5.05 -5.09 -25.20
CA LYS A 2 -4.74 -5.40 -23.80
C LYS A 2 -3.24 -5.14 -23.60
N ILE A 3 -2.89 -4.24 -22.69
CA ILE A 3 -1.49 -3.91 -22.38
C ILE A 3 -0.85 -5.13 -21.72
N THR A 4 0.31 -5.57 -22.23
CA THR A 4 1.05 -6.70 -21.67
C THR A 4 2.03 -6.25 -20.58
N GLY A 5 2.55 -7.18 -19.78
CA GLY A 5 3.59 -6.86 -18.79
C GLY A 5 4.89 -6.34 -19.41
N VAL A 6 5.19 -6.75 -20.65
CA VAL A 6 6.33 -6.26 -21.42
C VAL A 6 6.12 -4.81 -21.85
N ASP A 7 4.90 -4.48 -22.29
CA ASP A 7 4.54 -3.10 -22.64
C ASP A 7 4.62 -2.19 -21.40
N LEU A 8 4.15 -2.66 -20.25
CA LEU A 8 4.26 -1.94 -18.98
C LEU A 8 5.72 -1.66 -18.60
N ALA A 9 6.60 -2.65 -18.69
CA ALA A 9 8.02 -2.46 -18.40
C ALA A 9 8.65 -1.37 -19.28
N LYS A 10 8.37 -1.38 -20.59
CA LYS A 10 8.83 -0.36 -21.53
C LYS A 10 8.28 1.03 -21.18
N LEU A 11 6.99 1.11 -20.83
CA LEU A 11 6.35 2.38 -20.44
C LEU A 11 6.94 2.93 -19.15
N VAL A 12 7.18 2.09 -18.15
CA VAL A 12 7.80 2.48 -16.87
C VAL A 12 9.22 2.99 -17.07
N VAL A 13 10.05 2.26 -17.82
CA VAL A 13 11.42 2.71 -18.13
C VAL A 13 11.39 4.08 -18.82
N LYS A 14 10.53 4.24 -19.85
CA LYS A 14 10.38 5.52 -20.54
C LYS A 14 9.90 6.64 -19.61
N ALA A 15 8.96 6.35 -18.70
CA ALA A 15 8.48 7.33 -17.73
C ALA A 15 9.59 7.76 -16.77
N ILE A 16 10.40 6.83 -16.27
CA ILE A 16 11.53 7.14 -15.38
C ILE A 16 12.54 8.05 -16.10
N MET A 17 12.92 7.69 -17.33
CA MET A 17 13.86 8.51 -18.11
C MET A 17 13.36 9.94 -18.30
N LEU A 18 12.07 10.13 -18.61
CA LEU A 18 11.48 11.47 -18.80
C LEU A 18 11.37 12.26 -17.49
N LEU A 19 11.10 11.60 -16.36
CA LEU A 19 11.04 12.25 -15.06
C LEU A 19 12.43 12.70 -14.61
N GLU A 20 13.45 11.85 -14.77
CA GLU A 20 14.85 12.14 -14.42
C GLU A 20 15.45 13.23 -15.32
N ASP A 21 15.16 13.21 -16.62
CA ASP A 21 15.53 14.28 -17.55
C ASP A 21 14.92 15.64 -17.14
N SER A 22 13.75 15.62 -16.50
CA SER A 22 13.11 16.82 -15.95
C SER A 22 13.68 17.28 -14.60
N GLY A 23 14.67 16.56 -14.05
CA GLY A 23 15.34 16.86 -12.78
C GLY A 23 14.73 16.18 -11.54
N LEU A 24 13.81 15.23 -11.72
CA LEU A 24 13.22 14.46 -10.61
C LEU A 24 13.95 13.13 -10.41
N GLN A 25 14.31 12.82 -9.16
CA GLN A 25 14.91 11.53 -8.84
C GLN A 25 13.84 10.49 -8.51
N VAL A 26 13.75 9.45 -9.34
CA VAL A 26 12.85 8.31 -9.12
C VAL A 26 13.58 7.25 -8.30
N VAL A 27 13.12 7.06 -7.06
CA VAL A 27 13.71 6.11 -6.10
C VAL A 27 12.87 4.84 -5.94
N ALA A 28 11.59 4.87 -6.30
CA ALA A 28 10.68 3.76 -6.09
C ALA A 28 9.55 3.68 -7.13
N LEU A 29 9.06 2.45 -7.35
CA LEU A 29 7.90 2.10 -8.16
C LEU A 29 6.91 1.30 -7.31
N THR A 30 5.68 1.78 -7.20
CA THR A 30 4.59 1.09 -6.50
C THR A 30 3.52 0.61 -7.49
N SER A 31 3.06 -0.63 -7.36
CA SER A 31 1.87 -1.09 -8.09
C SER A 31 1.10 -2.19 -7.35
N ASP A 32 -0.11 -2.52 -7.82
CA ASP A 32 -0.91 -3.61 -7.27
C ASP A 32 -0.34 -5.00 -7.56
N GLY A 33 -0.90 -6.02 -6.90
CA GLY A 33 -0.52 -7.42 -7.09
C GLY A 33 -1.00 -8.09 -8.39
N ALA A 34 -1.46 -7.35 -9.40
CA ALA A 34 -1.98 -7.93 -10.65
C ALA A 34 -0.90 -8.74 -11.42
N SER A 35 -1.33 -9.77 -12.14
CA SER A 35 -0.42 -10.65 -12.90
C SER A 35 0.40 -9.91 -13.96
N THR A 36 -0.17 -8.86 -14.56
CA THR A 36 0.51 -7.99 -15.52
C THR A 36 1.68 -7.24 -14.88
N ASN A 37 1.50 -6.71 -13.66
CA ASN A 37 2.55 -6.01 -12.90
C ASN A 37 3.63 -6.98 -12.43
N LYS A 38 3.26 -8.21 -12.05
CA LYS A 38 4.24 -9.26 -11.74
C LYS A 38 5.10 -9.66 -12.94
N THR A 39 4.51 -9.70 -14.13
CA THR A 39 5.25 -9.94 -15.37
C THR A 39 6.24 -8.79 -15.63
N MET A 40 5.81 -7.54 -15.39
CA MET A 40 6.70 -6.37 -15.46
C MET A 40 7.85 -6.48 -14.46
N TYR A 41 7.60 -6.86 -13.20
CA TYR A 41 8.66 -7.05 -12.19
C TYR A 41 9.70 -8.06 -12.66
N LYS A 42 9.27 -9.21 -13.17
CA LYS A 42 10.18 -10.22 -13.72
C LYS A 42 11.02 -9.68 -14.88
N MET A 43 10.43 -8.88 -15.77
CA MET A 43 11.14 -8.24 -16.88
C MET A 43 12.19 -7.23 -16.41
N LEU A 44 11.94 -6.56 -15.28
CA LEU A 44 12.90 -5.65 -14.63
C LEU A 44 13.93 -6.39 -13.75
N GLY A 45 13.86 -7.72 -13.69
CA GLY A 45 14.76 -8.53 -12.87
C GLY A 45 14.49 -8.45 -11.37
N VAL A 46 13.25 -8.16 -10.98
CA VAL A 46 12.77 -8.16 -9.59
C VAL A 46 12.15 -9.53 -9.29
N SER A 47 12.45 -10.07 -8.12
CA SER A 47 12.01 -11.39 -7.68
C SER A 47 11.70 -11.36 -6.19
N GLY A 48 10.55 -11.91 -5.83
CA GLY A 48 10.11 -12.05 -4.45
C GLY A 48 10.35 -13.43 -3.86
N LYS A 49 11.06 -14.31 -4.56
CA LYS A 49 11.38 -15.66 -4.06
C LYS A 49 12.42 -15.56 -2.94
N ARG A 50 12.31 -16.40 -1.91
CA ARG A 50 13.25 -16.37 -0.77
C ARG A 50 14.71 -16.58 -1.19
N ALA A 51 14.97 -17.54 -2.07
CA ALA A 51 16.34 -17.87 -2.52
C ALA A 51 16.94 -16.86 -3.52
N ASP A 52 16.12 -15.99 -4.11
CA ASP A 52 16.50 -15.05 -5.16
C ASP A 52 15.76 -13.73 -4.94
N LEU A 53 15.81 -13.23 -3.70
CA LEU A 53 15.12 -12.00 -3.33
C LEU A 53 15.86 -10.82 -3.95
N LYS A 54 15.19 -10.14 -4.87
CA LYS A 54 15.67 -8.90 -5.47
C LYS A 54 14.51 -7.92 -5.57
N ASN A 55 14.59 -6.88 -4.76
CA ASN A 55 13.52 -5.90 -4.52
C ASN A 55 13.68 -4.59 -5.32
N TYR A 56 14.70 -4.50 -6.19
CA TYR A 56 14.98 -3.31 -6.98
C TYR A 56 15.49 -3.67 -8.38
N PHE A 57 15.48 -2.69 -9.28
CA PHE A 57 16.21 -2.70 -10.55
C PHE A 57 17.08 -1.45 -10.67
N GLN A 58 18.08 -1.48 -11.57
CA GLN A 58 18.93 -0.30 -11.77
C GLN A 58 18.15 0.81 -12.45
N ASN A 59 18.36 2.05 -12.01
CA ASN A 59 17.69 3.20 -12.60
C ASN A 59 18.16 3.35 -14.07
N PRO A 60 17.23 3.39 -15.04
CA PRO A 60 17.58 3.44 -16.47
C PRO A 60 18.18 4.78 -16.92
N TYR A 61 18.11 5.83 -16.10
CA TYR A 61 18.75 7.11 -16.35
C TYR A 61 20.15 7.20 -15.72
N ASP A 62 20.37 6.47 -14.62
CA ASP A 62 21.62 6.46 -13.85
C ASP A 62 21.84 5.08 -13.20
N GLU A 63 22.72 4.27 -13.81
CA GLU A 63 22.96 2.88 -13.39
C GLU A 63 23.56 2.74 -11.98
N THR A 64 24.04 3.83 -11.38
CA THR A 64 24.55 3.83 -10.00
C THR A 64 23.43 3.85 -8.96
N ARG A 65 22.22 4.25 -9.37
CA ARG A 65 21.04 4.35 -8.49
C ARG A 65 20.09 3.18 -8.70
N LYS A 66 19.33 2.90 -7.64
CA LYS A 66 18.32 1.84 -7.61
C LYS A 66 16.93 2.42 -7.66
N VAL A 67 16.00 1.69 -8.28
CA VAL A 67 14.56 1.91 -8.18
C VAL A 67 13.96 0.73 -7.42
N PHE A 68 13.54 0.98 -6.18
CA PHE A 68 12.91 -0.03 -5.32
C PHE A 68 11.48 -0.32 -5.77
N VAL A 69 11.05 -1.58 -5.72
CA VAL A 69 9.69 -1.98 -6.11
C VAL A 69 8.85 -2.28 -4.88
N LEU A 70 7.68 -1.66 -4.78
CA LEU A 70 6.68 -1.95 -3.77
C LEU A 70 5.42 -2.54 -4.41
N CYS A 71 4.89 -3.59 -3.80
CA CYS A 71 3.68 -4.25 -4.23
C CYS A 71 2.61 -4.10 -3.15
N ASP A 72 1.47 -3.52 -3.50
CA ASP A 72 0.32 -3.53 -2.61
C ASP A 72 -0.24 -4.96 -2.56
N ALA A 73 0.18 -5.70 -1.54
CA ALA A 73 -0.25 -7.07 -1.33
C ALA A 73 -1.75 -7.08 -0.97
N PRO A 74 -2.55 -8.00 -1.54
CA PRO A 74 -3.95 -8.10 -1.21
C PRO A 74 -4.15 -8.31 0.30
N HIS A 75 -5.20 -7.70 0.86
CA HIS A 75 -5.57 -7.65 2.29
C HIS A 75 -5.89 -9.00 2.95
N THR A 76 -5.56 -10.11 2.29
CA THR A 76 -5.97 -11.44 2.70
C THR A 76 -4.78 -12.16 3.31
N THR A 77 -4.50 -11.86 4.58
CA THR A 77 -3.70 -12.73 5.42
C THR A 77 -4.65 -13.74 6.07
N HIS A 78 -4.75 -14.93 5.49
CA HIS A 78 -5.34 -16.07 6.19
C HIS A 78 -4.26 -16.63 7.10
N PRO A 79 -4.44 -16.59 8.43
CA PRO A 79 -3.45 -17.14 9.33
C PRO A 79 -3.57 -18.65 9.39
N SER A 80 -2.42 -19.31 9.41
CA SER A 80 -2.29 -20.48 10.26
C SER A 80 -0.86 -20.65 10.77
N GLN A 81 -0.81 -20.84 12.06
CA GLN A 81 -0.06 -21.87 12.73
C GLN A 81 -0.90 -22.18 13.99
N ASP A 82 -0.61 -23.27 14.70
CA ASP A 82 -1.37 -23.69 15.89
C ASP A 82 -1.83 -22.50 16.76
N CYS A 83 -3.14 -22.45 17.09
CA CYS A 83 -3.86 -21.41 17.85
C CYS A 83 -4.25 -20.07 17.19
N ILE A 84 -4.13 -19.87 15.88
CA ILE A 84 -4.79 -18.71 15.22
C ILE A 84 -6.13 -19.09 14.60
N LYS A 85 -7.23 -18.66 15.23
CA LYS A 85 -8.59 -19.02 14.78
C LYS A 85 -9.40 -17.77 14.47
N TRP A 86 -10.05 -17.77 13.30
CA TRP A 86 -11.01 -16.71 12.96
C TRP A 86 -12.13 -16.61 14.02
N ASP A 87 -12.52 -17.76 14.58
CA ASP A 87 -13.53 -17.84 15.63
C ASP A 87 -13.20 -16.96 16.85
N HIS A 88 -11.93 -16.79 17.23
CA HIS A 88 -11.57 -15.90 18.35
C HIS A 88 -12.01 -14.45 18.10
N TYR A 89 -11.88 -13.94 16.88
CA TYR A 89 -12.36 -12.61 16.53
C TYR A 89 -13.90 -12.54 16.57
N CYS A 90 -14.58 -13.60 16.12
CA CYS A 90 -16.02 -13.72 16.23
C CYS A 90 -16.49 -13.74 17.69
N GLN A 91 -15.80 -14.48 18.58
CA GLN A 91 -16.13 -14.53 20.01
C GLN A 91 -15.94 -13.16 20.67
N VAL A 92 -14.87 -12.43 20.36
CA VAL A 92 -14.69 -11.05 20.86
C VAL A 92 -15.84 -10.17 20.38
N PHE A 93 -16.20 -10.20 19.09
CA PHE A 93 -17.32 -9.41 18.58
C PHE A 93 -18.65 -9.76 19.26
N ASN A 94 -18.94 -11.04 19.45
CA ASN A 94 -20.18 -11.52 20.07
C ASN A 94 -20.27 -11.10 21.54
N ASN A 95 -19.17 -11.14 22.29
CA ASN A 95 -19.14 -10.72 23.69
C ASN A 95 -19.17 -9.18 23.82
N ASP A 96 -18.40 -8.47 23.01
CA ASP A 96 -18.35 -6.99 23.03
C ASP A 96 -19.67 -6.35 22.60
N SER A 97 -20.39 -6.97 21.66
CA SER A 97 -21.69 -6.46 21.19
C SER A 97 -22.79 -6.49 22.26
N LYS A 98 -22.64 -7.30 23.31
CA LYS A 98 -23.60 -7.37 24.43
C LYS A 98 -23.41 -6.24 25.45
N ASN A 99 -22.27 -5.55 25.40
CA ASN A 99 -21.91 -4.52 26.36
C ASN A 99 -22.25 -3.13 25.84
N MET A 100 -22.75 -2.26 26.74
CA MET A 100 -22.99 -0.85 26.43
C MET A 100 -21.66 -0.08 26.23
N LEU A 101 -20.66 -0.40 27.05
CA LEU A 101 -19.29 0.11 26.92
C LEU A 101 -18.43 -0.95 26.25
N LYS A 102 -18.09 -0.70 24.98
CA LYS A 102 -17.37 -1.62 24.13
C LYS A 102 -15.86 -1.44 24.23
N ILE A 103 -15.12 -2.54 24.34
CA ILE A 103 -13.67 -2.60 24.23
C ILE A 103 -13.23 -2.38 22.77
N CYS A 104 -14.01 -2.91 21.83
CA CYS A 104 -13.74 -2.87 20.39
C CYS A 104 -14.84 -2.08 19.65
N PRO A 105 -15.09 -0.79 19.96
CA PRO A 105 -16.27 -0.05 19.48
C PRO A 105 -16.32 0.14 17.96
N LYS A 106 -15.18 0.00 17.28
CA LYS A 106 -15.09 0.14 15.82
C LYS A 106 -15.50 -1.14 15.07
N ILE A 107 -15.53 -2.28 15.77
CA ILE A 107 -15.86 -3.57 15.17
C ILE A 107 -17.37 -3.70 15.04
N SER A 108 -17.79 -4.18 13.87
CA SER A 108 -19.19 -4.35 13.49
C SER A 108 -19.37 -5.65 12.74
N ARG A 109 -20.62 -6.06 12.51
CA ARG A 109 -20.96 -7.28 11.77
C ARG A 109 -20.28 -7.38 10.41
N HIS A 110 -20.11 -6.25 9.72
CA HIS A 110 -19.43 -6.18 8.42
C HIS A 110 -17.93 -6.54 8.46
N HIS A 111 -17.31 -6.59 9.63
CA HIS A 111 -15.95 -7.08 9.80
C HIS A 111 -15.89 -8.61 9.81
N MET A 112 -16.93 -9.25 10.34
CA MET A 112 -17.01 -10.71 10.49
C MET A 112 -17.65 -11.37 9.26
N GLU A 113 -18.62 -10.70 8.65
CA GLU A 113 -19.35 -11.15 7.47
C GLU A 113 -18.97 -10.30 6.25
N LEU A 114 -17.92 -10.75 5.54
CA LEU A 114 -17.42 -10.06 4.36
C LEU A 114 -18.25 -10.38 3.10
N ASN A 115 -18.84 -9.36 2.48
CA ASN A 115 -19.43 -9.43 1.14
C ASN A 115 -18.46 -8.89 0.07
N ASN A 116 -18.79 -9.03 -1.20
CA ASN A 116 -17.89 -8.63 -2.30
C ASN A 116 -17.47 -7.14 -2.25
N LEU A 117 -18.32 -6.25 -1.72
CA LEU A 117 -18.02 -4.82 -1.57
C LEU A 117 -17.16 -4.54 -0.33
N THR A 118 -17.33 -5.29 0.75
CA THR A 118 -16.56 -5.09 1.99
C THR A 118 -15.18 -5.74 1.92
N LYS A 119 -14.99 -6.81 1.14
CA LYS A 119 -13.68 -7.46 0.91
C LYS A 119 -12.60 -6.52 0.38
N MET A 120 -12.99 -5.49 -0.40
CA MET A 120 -12.05 -4.51 -0.96
C MET A 120 -11.72 -3.36 0.01
N LYS A 121 -12.37 -3.26 1.17
CA LYS A 121 -12.17 -2.16 2.11
C LYS A 121 -11.08 -2.51 3.13
N VAL A 122 -9.88 -1.98 2.90
CA VAL A 122 -8.71 -2.06 3.81
C VAL A 122 -9.07 -1.75 5.26
N LYS A 123 -10.01 -0.82 5.45
CA LYS A 123 -10.55 -0.41 6.76
C LYS A 123 -10.99 -1.60 7.61
N TYR A 124 -11.67 -2.59 7.06
CA TYR A 124 -12.17 -3.71 7.87
C TYR A 124 -11.04 -4.62 8.33
N ALA A 125 -10.11 -4.96 7.43
CA ALA A 125 -8.94 -5.77 7.79
C ALA A 125 -8.07 -5.07 8.86
N THR A 126 -7.78 -3.77 8.67
CA THR A 126 -6.98 -2.99 9.63
C THR A 126 -7.65 -2.82 10.99
N GLN A 127 -8.98 -2.77 11.04
CA GLN A 127 -9.71 -2.70 12.30
C GLN A 127 -9.73 -4.05 13.02
N VAL A 128 -9.89 -5.18 12.29
CA VAL A 128 -9.77 -6.53 12.88
C VAL A 128 -8.36 -6.76 13.42
N PHE A 129 -7.32 -6.43 12.66
CA PHE A 129 -5.93 -6.60 13.10
C PHE A 129 -5.39 -5.41 13.89
N SER A 130 -6.23 -4.77 14.70
CA SER A 130 -5.85 -3.59 15.48
C SER A 130 -5.38 -3.94 16.89
N LYS A 131 -4.59 -3.05 17.49
CA LYS A 131 -4.24 -3.15 18.91
C LYS A 131 -5.46 -3.22 19.84
N SER A 132 -6.55 -2.52 19.51
CA SER A 132 -7.81 -2.64 20.28
C SER A 132 -8.40 -4.05 20.24
N MET A 133 -8.33 -4.72 19.08
CA MET A 133 -8.79 -6.11 18.98
C MET A 133 -7.91 -7.04 19.82
N ALA A 134 -6.58 -6.88 19.78
CA ALA A 134 -5.68 -7.68 20.60
C ALA A 134 -5.97 -7.51 22.11
N VAL A 135 -6.24 -6.28 22.55
CA VAL A 135 -6.68 -5.99 23.92
C VAL A 135 -8.05 -6.61 24.21
N GLY A 136 -8.99 -6.58 23.26
CA GLY A 136 -10.28 -7.26 23.37
C GLY A 136 -10.14 -8.77 23.57
N ILE A 137 -9.30 -9.42 22.77
CA ILE A 137 -8.97 -10.86 22.91
C ILE A 137 -8.43 -11.14 24.32
N GLN A 138 -7.44 -10.35 24.77
CA GLN A 138 -6.86 -10.50 26.10
C GLN A 138 -7.91 -10.32 27.21
N PHE A 139 -8.71 -9.27 27.11
CA PHE A 139 -9.72 -8.92 28.11
C PHE A 139 -10.75 -10.04 28.25
N TYR A 140 -11.36 -10.48 27.14
CA TYR A 140 -12.39 -11.52 27.19
C TYR A 140 -11.84 -12.90 27.55
N ARG A 141 -10.57 -13.21 27.20
CA ARG A 141 -9.89 -14.39 27.71
C ARG A 141 -9.71 -14.33 29.24
N ALA A 142 -9.33 -13.18 29.78
CA ALA A 142 -9.16 -12.99 31.23
C ALA A 142 -10.50 -13.04 32.00
N GLN A 143 -11.62 -12.76 31.33
CA GLN A 143 -12.98 -12.96 31.86
C GLN A 143 -13.50 -14.38 31.66
N GLU A 144 -12.64 -15.33 31.25
CA GLU A 144 -12.98 -16.73 31.01
C GLU A 144 -14.17 -16.93 30.05
N CYS A 145 -14.30 -16.02 29.07
CA CYS A 145 -15.33 -16.14 28.05
C CYS A 145 -15.10 -17.39 27.18
N THR A 146 -16.19 -18.11 26.90
CA THR A 146 -16.17 -19.34 26.10
C THR A 146 -15.51 -19.12 24.73
N GLY A 147 -14.62 -20.03 24.35
CA GLY A 147 -13.97 -20.01 23.03
C GLY A 147 -12.78 -19.05 22.91
N LEU A 148 -12.23 -18.55 24.02
CA LEU A 148 -11.04 -17.69 24.03
C LEU A 148 -9.87 -18.21 24.88
N ASN A 149 -10.00 -19.38 25.50
CA ASN A 149 -8.97 -19.92 26.41
C ASN A 149 -7.62 -20.13 25.71
N ASP A 150 -7.64 -20.52 24.44
CA ASP A 150 -6.48 -20.78 23.59
C ASP A 150 -6.19 -19.63 22.60
N SER A 151 -6.67 -18.41 22.91
CA SER A 151 -6.56 -17.25 22.01
C SER A 151 -5.22 -16.49 22.06
N LEU A 152 -4.23 -16.97 22.84
CA LEU A 152 -2.94 -16.26 23.00
C LEU A 152 -2.22 -16.07 21.66
N GLY A 153 -2.11 -17.13 20.85
CA GLY A 153 -1.47 -17.04 19.53
C GLY A 153 -2.20 -16.07 18.59
N THR A 154 -3.53 -15.99 18.67
CA THR A 154 -4.31 -15.02 17.88
C THR A 154 -4.07 -13.58 18.34
N GLN A 155 -3.94 -13.35 19.66
CA GLN A 155 -3.60 -12.04 20.19
C GLN A 155 -2.22 -11.58 19.70
N GLU A 156 -1.19 -12.44 19.81
CA GLU A 156 0.17 -12.12 19.39
C GLU A 156 0.27 -11.86 17.89
N PHE A 157 -0.43 -12.68 17.10
CA PHE A 157 -0.57 -12.45 15.66
C PHE A 157 -1.24 -11.10 15.36
N THR A 158 -2.32 -10.75 16.06
CA THR A 158 -3.02 -9.47 15.90
C THR A 158 -2.10 -8.29 16.17
N ILE A 159 -1.28 -8.36 17.23
CA ILE A 159 -0.29 -7.31 17.56
C ILE A 159 0.76 -7.20 16.46
N LYS A 160 1.31 -8.34 16.00
CA LYS A 160 2.31 -8.36 14.93
C LYS A 160 1.78 -7.72 13.65
N MET A 161 0.56 -8.08 13.24
CA MET A 161 -0.10 -7.50 12.07
C MET A 161 -0.38 -6.00 12.24
N ASN A 162 -0.81 -5.56 13.42
CA ASN A 162 -1.01 -4.14 13.73
C ASN A 162 0.30 -3.36 13.55
N ASP A 163 1.36 -3.81 14.22
CA ASP A 163 2.63 -3.09 14.27
C ASP A 163 3.29 -3.05 12.89
N MET A 164 3.25 -4.16 12.15
CA MET A 164 3.72 -4.22 10.77
C MET A 164 2.95 -3.24 9.86
N PHE A 165 1.62 -3.21 9.95
CA PHE A 165 0.81 -2.30 9.14
C PHE A 165 1.04 -0.83 9.50
N ASP A 166 1.15 -0.49 10.78
CA ASP A 166 1.43 0.86 11.24
C ASP A 166 2.81 1.34 10.76
N ALA A 167 3.84 0.50 10.86
CA ALA A 167 5.17 0.81 10.34
C ALA A 167 5.17 1.05 8.82
N MET A 168 4.38 0.27 8.06
CA MET A 168 4.23 0.48 6.60
C MET A 168 3.31 1.66 6.22
N ASN A 169 2.64 2.31 7.18
CA ASN A 169 1.64 3.34 6.90
C ASN A 169 1.76 4.61 7.77
N ARG A 170 2.99 5.04 8.09
CA ARG A 170 3.27 6.30 8.80
C ARG A 170 2.93 7.50 7.91
N LYS A 171 2.05 8.38 8.39
CA LYS A 171 1.42 9.50 7.66
C LYS A 171 1.89 10.88 8.12
N PHE A 172 2.20 11.04 9.39
CA PHE A 172 2.53 12.34 9.96
C PHE A 172 4.00 12.44 10.39
N PRO A 173 4.62 13.63 10.38
CA PRO A 173 6.03 13.80 10.78
C PRO A 173 6.36 13.32 12.21
N ALA A 174 5.38 13.37 13.12
CA ALA A 174 5.53 12.90 14.49
C ALA A 174 5.72 11.37 14.59
N GLU A 175 5.17 10.63 13.64
CA GLU A 175 5.25 9.16 13.56
C GLU A 175 6.17 8.69 12.42
N GLY A 176 6.82 9.62 11.70
CA GLY A 176 7.72 9.28 10.60
C GLY A 176 8.87 8.41 11.08
N ILE A 177 9.26 7.43 10.26
CA ILE A 177 10.36 6.51 10.56
C ILE A 177 11.67 7.29 10.59
N ARG A 178 12.40 7.19 11.70
CA ARG A 178 13.69 7.87 11.93
C ARG A 178 14.82 6.86 12.08
N LYS A 179 16.05 7.35 12.08
CA LYS A 179 17.23 6.54 12.43
C LYS A 179 16.99 5.89 13.80
N ASN A 180 17.21 4.57 13.88
CA ASN A 180 17.00 3.75 15.08
C ASN A 180 15.55 3.76 15.63
N SER A 181 14.56 4.02 14.78
CA SER A 181 13.16 3.90 15.21
C SER A 181 12.74 2.44 15.34
N LYS A 182 11.86 2.17 16.32
CA LYS A 182 11.26 0.85 16.54
C LYS A 182 10.53 0.32 15.30
N ASP A 183 10.04 1.20 14.41
CA ASP A 183 9.38 0.79 13.17
C ASP A 183 10.33 -0.01 12.25
N LEU A 184 11.62 0.35 12.19
CA LEU A 184 12.60 -0.44 11.42
C LEU A 184 12.82 -1.83 12.04
N GLU A 185 12.84 -1.94 13.36
CA GLU A 185 12.92 -3.24 14.04
C GLU A 185 11.69 -4.09 13.74
N VAL A 186 10.49 -3.49 13.80
CA VAL A 186 9.22 -4.15 13.48
C VAL A 186 9.23 -4.66 12.04
N LEU A 187 9.69 -3.87 11.07
CA LEU A 187 9.76 -4.28 9.67
C LEU A 187 10.73 -5.45 9.47
N ASN A 188 11.93 -5.39 10.08
CA ASN A 188 12.91 -6.47 10.01
C ASN A 188 12.39 -7.76 10.66
N GLN A 189 11.79 -7.67 11.85
CA GLN A 189 11.16 -8.81 12.53
C GLN A 189 9.99 -9.39 11.72
N SER A 190 9.22 -8.54 11.04
CA SER A 190 8.12 -8.98 10.18
C SER A 190 8.64 -9.72 8.94
N LEU A 191 9.73 -9.26 8.34
CA LEU A 191 10.40 -9.96 7.24
C LEU A 191 10.95 -11.32 7.68
N HIS A 192 11.67 -11.37 8.80
CA HIS A 192 12.18 -12.63 9.37
C HIS A 192 11.04 -13.61 9.68
N TRP A 193 9.96 -13.12 10.31
CA TRP A 193 8.79 -13.94 10.60
C TRP A 193 8.15 -14.53 9.33
N LEU A 194 8.06 -13.75 8.25
CA LEU A 194 7.53 -14.25 6.97
C LEU A 194 8.43 -15.34 6.37
N GLU A 195 9.75 -15.21 6.48
CA GLU A 195 10.72 -16.20 6.01
C GLU A 195 10.66 -17.50 6.83
N GLU A 196 10.54 -17.39 8.15
CA GLU A 196 10.36 -18.53 9.05
C GLU A 196 9.03 -19.25 8.79
N TRP A 197 7.95 -18.50 8.58
CA TRP A 197 6.64 -19.05 8.26
C TRP A 197 6.66 -19.82 6.93
N GLU A 198 7.32 -19.30 5.90
CA GLU A 198 7.51 -20.01 4.63
C GLU A 198 8.44 -21.24 4.79
N ALA A 199 9.48 -21.15 5.63
CA ALA A 199 10.35 -22.28 5.92
C ALA A 199 9.61 -23.43 6.62
N ASN A 200 8.64 -23.12 7.48
CA ASN A 200 7.79 -24.12 8.11
C ASN A 200 6.92 -24.86 7.08
N LEU A 201 6.43 -24.15 6.05
CA LEU A 201 5.71 -24.77 4.94
C LEU A 201 6.61 -25.73 4.15
N GLU A 202 7.81 -25.30 3.80
CA GLU A 202 8.78 -26.13 3.05
C GLU A 202 9.21 -27.39 3.83
N LYS A 203 9.28 -27.30 5.16
CA LYS A 203 9.57 -28.43 6.06
C LYS A 203 8.36 -29.35 6.29
N GLY A 204 7.18 -28.99 5.78
CA GLY A 204 5.94 -29.74 5.99
C GLY A 204 5.39 -29.64 7.42
N LEU A 205 5.77 -28.60 8.18
CA LEU A 205 5.25 -28.34 9.53
C LEU A 205 3.87 -27.66 9.52
N ILE A 206 3.49 -27.08 8.38
CA ILE A 206 2.17 -26.49 8.12
C ILE A 206 1.72 -26.88 6.72
N GLU A 207 0.42 -26.81 6.46
CA GLU A 207 -0.16 -27.09 5.16
C GLU A 207 -0.17 -25.86 4.21
N GLU A 208 -0.46 -26.04 2.92
CA GLU A 208 -0.56 -24.91 1.97
C GLU A 208 -1.75 -23.99 2.25
N LYS A 209 -2.89 -24.55 2.69
CA LYS A 209 -4.12 -23.79 3.07
C LYS A 209 -3.88 -22.84 4.25
N GLU A 210 -2.79 -23.12 4.92
CA GLU A 210 -2.35 -22.65 6.21
C GLU A 210 -1.29 -21.53 6.06
N PHE A 211 -0.84 -21.29 4.82
CA PHE A 211 0.11 -20.25 4.46
C PHE A 211 -0.52 -19.23 3.50
N LEU A 212 0.16 -18.09 3.31
CA LEU A 212 -0.20 -17.15 2.26
C LEU A 212 -0.09 -17.81 0.89
N THR A 213 -0.94 -17.43 -0.06
CA THR A 213 -0.69 -17.80 -1.46
C THR A 213 0.72 -17.36 -1.85
N LYS A 214 1.44 -18.20 -2.61
CA LYS A 214 2.82 -17.90 -3.08
C LYS A 214 2.94 -16.47 -3.62
N ASN A 215 1.96 -16.08 -4.41
CA ASN A 215 1.82 -14.76 -4.99
C ASN A 215 1.75 -13.60 -3.98
N THR A 216 1.08 -13.80 -2.85
CA THR A 216 0.93 -12.81 -1.78
C THR A 216 2.19 -12.79 -0.91
N CYS A 217 2.76 -13.95 -0.60
CA CYS A 217 4.03 -14.09 0.11
C CYS A 217 5.17 -13.34 -0.62
N GLU A 218 5.39 -13.65 -1.90
CA GLU A 218 6.44 -13.00 -2.71
C GLU A 218 6.24 -11.47 -2.78
N SER A 219 4.99 -11.02 -2.90
CA SER A 219 4.67 -9.58 -2.94
C SER A 219 4.95 -8.89 -1.61
N LEU A 220 4.53 -9.50 -0.50
CA LEU A 220 4.76 -8.97 0.85
C LEU A 220 6.26 -8.91 1.16
N ARG A 221 7.02 -9.95 0.78
CA ARG A 221 8.48 -9.98 0.95
C ARG A 221 9.17 -8.84 0.20
N ILE A 222 8.81 -8.62 -1.08
CA ILE A 222 9.32 -7.50 -1.87
C ILE A 222 9.01 -6.18 -1.16
N THR A 223 7.77 -5.96 -0.73
CA THR A 223 7.35 -4.70 -0.11
C THR A 223 8.04 -4.43 1.22
N LEU A 224 8.16 -5.45 2.09
CA LEU A 224 8.87 -5.32 3.36
C LEU A 224 10.34 -4.97 3.11
N LYS A 225 11.02 -5.73 2.23
CA LYS A 225 12.44 -5.51 1.93
C LYS A 225 12.68 -4.16 1.27
N SER A 226 11.86 -3.77 0.31
CA SER A 226 11.91 -2.44 -0.33
C SER A 226 11.64 -1.32 0.65
N THR A 227 10.68 -1.46 1.57
CA THR A 227 10.42 -0.43 2.57
C THR A 227 11.63 -0.24 3.47
N ILE A 228 12.24 -1.33 3.95
CA ILE A 228 13.44 -1.29 4.78
C ILE A 228 14.59 -0.62 4.02
N ASP A 229 14.95 -1.13 2.84
CA ASP A 229 16.10 -0.64 2.08
C ASP A 229 15.92 0.82 1.62
N LEU A 230 14.71 1.19 1.19
CA LEU A 230 14.41 2.56 0.77
C LEU A 230 14.45 3.51 1.95
N VAL A 231 13.93 3.13 3.13
CA VAL A 231 14.02 3.96 4.33
C VAL A 231 15.48 4.18 4.72
N HIS A 232 16.31 3.13 4.72
CA HIS A 232 17.74 3.27 4.99
C HIS A 232 18.41 4.21 4.00
N TYR A 233 18.18 4.01 2.69
CA TYR A 233 18.70 4.89 1.64
C TYR A 233 18.31 6.37 1.86
N LEU A 234 17.03 6.63 2.14
CA LEU A 234 16.55 8.00 2.35
C LEU A 234 17.13 8.64 3.62
N LEU A 235 17.28 7.89 4.71
CA LEU A 235 17.77 8.42 5.98
C LEU A 235 19.30 8.57 6.01
N GLU A 236 20.03 7.63 5.43
CA GLU A 236 21.48 7.52 5.54
C GLU A 236 22.19 8.20 4.37
N GLU A 237 21.79 7.90 3.13
CA GLU A 237 22.44 8.43 1.93
C GLU A 237 21.87 9.78 1.51
N CYS A 238 20.54 9.93 1.53
CA CYS A 238 19.89 11.20 1.14
C CYS A 238 19.78 12.22 2.29
N GLY A 239 20.06 11.81 3.54
CA GLY A 239 20.05 12.70 4.70
C GLY A 239 18.67 13.21 5.15
N PHE A 240 17.57 12.53 4.80
CA PHE A 240 16.24 12.89 5.30
C PHE A 240 16.14 12.66 6.81
N SER A 241 15.43 13.55 7.51
CA SER A 241 15.25 13.43 8.96
C SER A 241 14.26 12.34 9.37
N TYR A 242 13.28 12.03 8.51
CA TYR A 242 12.29 10.98 8.69
C TYR A 242 11.69 10.54 7.35
N VAL A 243 11.07 9.37 7.30
CA VAL A 243 10.36 8.84 6.12
C VAL A 243 8.90 8.56 6.44
N LEU A 244 8.00 8.96 5.55
CA LEU A 244 6.56 8.69 5.65
C LEU A 244 6.19 7.52 4.74
N THR A 245 6.11 6.32 5.31
CA THR A 245 5.84 5.07 4.55
C THR A 245 4.47 5.05 3.88
N SER A 246 3.49 5.82 4.37
CA SER A 246 2.21 6.03 3.68
C SER A 246 2.32 6.72 2.31
N LYS A 247 3.48 7.26 1.95
CA LYS A 247 3.75 7.82 0.61
C LYS A 247 4.24 6.77 -0.39
N LEU A 248 4.50 5.55 0.08
CA LEU A 248 5.05 4.46 -0.73
C LEU A 248 3.97 3.49 -1.25
N ASN A 249 2.69 3.76 -0.96
CA ASN A 249 1.55 2.96 -1.41
C ASN A 249 0.73 3.67 -2.52
N GLN A 250 -0.21 2.96 -3.15
CA GLN A 250 -1.03 3.52 -4.23
C GLN A 250 -2.25 4.34 -3.75
N ASP A 251 -2.43 4.59 -2.44
CA ASP A 251 -3.60 5.31 -1.90
C ASP A 251 -3.78 6.69 -2.54
N SER A 252 -2.68 7.38 -2.86
CA SER A 252 -2.74 8.71 -3.49
C SER A 252 -3.34 8.63 -4.90
N LEU A 253 -3.05 7.55 -5.65
CA LEU A 253 -3.61 7.30 -6.96
C LEU A 253 -5.09 6.91 -6.86
N GLU A 254 -5.46 6.07 -5.90
CA GLU A 254 -6.85 5.70 -5.66
C GLU A 254 -7.72 6.89 -5.25
N LYS A 255 -7.18 7.78 -4.40
CA LYS A 255 -7.83 9.05 -4.05
C LYS A 255 -8.04 9.93 -5.28
N PHE A 256 -7.05 10.01 -6.16
CA PHE A 256 -7.17 10.76 -7.41
C PHE A 256 -8.27 10.20 -8.33
N PHE A 257 -8.36 8.88 -8.48
CA PHE A 257 -9.46 8.26 -9.22
C PHE A 257 -10.82 8.50 -8.54
N GLY A 258 -10.87 8.52 -7.21
CA GLY A 258 -12.05 8.92 -6.45
C GLY A 258 -12.50 10.35 -6.77
N ILE A 259 -11.56 11.31 -6.83
CA ILE A 259 -11.82 12.71 -7.21
C ILE A 259 -12.37 12.80 -8.64
N ILE A 260 -11.79 12.06 -9.59
CA ILE A 260 -12.30 12.04 -10.98
C ILE A 260 -13.74 11.53 -11.05
N ARG A 261 -14.04 10.42 -10.36
CA ARG A 261 -15.40 9.87 -10.32
C ARG A 261 -16.39 10.87 -9.70
N GLN A 262 -16.05 11.46 -8.55
CA GLN A 262 -16.88 12.49 -7.92
C GLN A 262 -17.06 13.74 -8.80
N SER A 263 -16.04 14.13 -9.56
CA SER A 263 -16.11 15.26 -10.49
C SER A 263 -16.99 14.97 -11.72
N SER A 264 -17.31 13.70 -11.97
CA SER A 264 -18.22 13.27 -13.05
C SER A 264 -19.70 13.34 -12.66
N GLY A 265 -20.01 13.81 -11.44
CA GLY A 265 -21.38 13.93 -10.94
C GLY A 265 -22.03 12.55 -10.78
N PRO A 266 -23.23 12.30 -11.34
CA PRO A 266 -23.90 11.01 -11.25
C PRO A 266 -23.21 9.88 -12.04
N ASN A 267 -22.24 10.21 -12.91
CA ASN A 267 -21.57 9.23 -13.75
C ASN A 267 -20.33 8.65 -13.05
N ASP A 268 -20.55 7.65 -12.18
CA ASP A 268 -19.47 6.95 -11.46
C ASP A 268 -18.54 6.12 -12.38
N HIS A 269 -18.89 5.97 -13.66
CA HIS A 269 -18.14 5.20 -14.66
C HIS A 269 -17.89 6.05 -15.92
N PRO A 270 -17.03 7.09 -15.84
CA PRO A 270 -16.78 7.98 -16.98
C PRO A 270 -16.16 7.21 -18.15
N SER A 271 -16.60 7.54 -19.37
CA SER A 271 -15.98 7.05 -20.60
C SER A 271 -14.56 7.62 -20.75
N THR A 272 -13.71 6.98 -21.56
CA THR A 272 -12.32 7.44 -21.78
C THR A 272 -12.22 8.92 -22.20
N PRO A 273 -13.04 9.46 -23.12
CA PRO A 273 -13.02 10.89 -23.43
C PRO A 273 -13.33 11.77 -22.22
N THR A 274 -14.34 11.41 -21.42
CA THR A 274 -14.71 12.14 -20.20
C THR A 274 -13.59 12.10 -19.17
N PHE A 275 -12.98 10.93 -18.96
CA PHE A 275 -11.82 10.78 -18.08
C PHE A 275 -10.67 11.69 -18.51
N LEU A 276 -10.33 11.71 -19.80
CA LEU A 276 -9.24 12.55 -20.33
C LEU A 276 -9.55 14.05 -20.17
N GLN A 277 -10.80 14.45 -20.34
CA GLN A 277 -11.21 15.84 -20.14
C GLN A 277 -11.08 16.24 -18.66
N LEU A 278 -11.60 15.41 -17.74
CA LEU A 278 -11.50 15.65 -16.30
C LEU A 278 -10.06 15.62 -15.80
N TYR A 279 -9.26 14.67 -16.27
CA TYR A 279 -7.84 14.59 -15.98
C TYR A 279 -7.14 15.91 -16.36
N ARG A 280 -7.32 16.39 -17.59
CA ARG A 280 -6.75 17.67 -18.05
C ARG A 280 -7.20 18.85 -17.19
N LEU A 281 -8.50 18.93 -16.89
CA LEU A 281 -9.05 20.00 -16.06
C LEU A 281 -8.45 19.99 -14.66
N LEU A 282 -8.35 18.83 -14.02
CA LEU A 282 -7.78 18.68 -12.68
C LEU A 282 -6.28 18.97 -12.65
N SER A 283 -5.53 18.54 -13.68
CA SER A 283 -4.09 18.84 -13.82
C SER A 283 -3.81 20.34 -13.99
N ILE A 284 -4.69 21.08 -14.66
CA ILE A 284 -4.56 22.54 -14.81
C ILE A 284 -5.04 23.24 -13.53
N TYR A 285 -6.17 22.81 -12.99
CA TYR A 285 -6.78 23.42 -11.81
C TYR A 285 -5.85 23.39 -10.59
N SER A 286 -5.11 22.30 -10.40
CA SER A 286 -4.12 22.17 -9.31
C SER A 286 -2.96 23.17 -9.43
N LEU A 287 -2.60 23.59 -10.65
CA LEU A 287 -1.55 24.57 -10.91
C LEU A 287 -2.06 26.02 -10.80
N VAL A 288 -3.33 26.25 -11.11
CA VAL A 288 -3.93 27.58 -11.16
C VAL A 288 -4.45 28.04 -9.80
N LYS A 289 -4.92 27.12 -8.95
CA LYS A 289 -5.45 27.46 -7.64
C LYS A 289 -4.40 27.25 -6.54
N PRO A 290 -3.84 28.32 -5.96
CA PRO A 290 -2.89 28.16 -4.86
C PRO A 290 -3.59 27.48 -3.66
N PRO A 291 -2.85 26.67 -2.88
CA PRO A 291 -3.39 26.05 -1.68
C PRO A 291 -3.78 27.14 -0.67
N LYS A 292 -4.91 26.93 0.04
CA LYS A 292 -5.47 27.91 1.00
C LYS A 292 -4.51 28.33 2.14
N SER A 293 -3.43 27.58 2.38
CA SER A 293 -2.48 27.79 3.47
C SER A 293 -1.01 27.87 3.02
N GLY A 294 -0.73 28.01 1.72
CA GLY A 294 0.64 28.15 1.22
C GLY A 294 0.96 29.59 0.85
N ASN A 295 2.06 30.14 1.37
CA ASN A 295 2.60 31.44 0.94
C ASN A 295 3.23 31.34 -0.47
N CYS A 296 2.45 31.00 -1.49
CA CYS A 296 2.90 30.96 -2.87
C CYS A 296 2.32 32.16 -3.63
N THR A 297 3.16 33.12 -3.96
CA THR A 297 2.86 34.13 -4.98
C THR A 297 2.73 33.45 -6.34
N VAL A 298 1.62 33.69 -7.04
CA VAL A 298 1.36 33.15 -8.38
C VAL A 298 2.50 33.57 -9.32
N PHE A 299 3.34 32.62 -9.73
CA PHE A 299 4.45 32.85 -10.66
C PHE A 299 3.91 33.38 -12.00
N ALA A 300 4.46 34.50 -12.48
CA ALA A 300 4.05 35.16 -13.72
C ALA A 300 4.11 34.24 -14.96
N GLY A 301 4.97 33.22 -14.95
CA GLY A 301 5.10 32.22 -16.03
C GLY A 301 3.89 31.29 -16.20
N ILE A 302 3.01 31.15 -15.20
CA ILE A 302 1.80 30.31 -15.31
C ILE A 302 0.85 30.86 -16.38
N LYS A 303 0.72 32.19 -16.50
CA LYS A 303 -0.13 32.83 -17.53
C LYS A 303 0.37 32.56 -18.95
N GLU A 304 1.69 32.49 -19.15
CA GLU A 304 2.30 32.23 -20.46
C GLU A 304 2.16 30.76 -20.88
N THR A 305 2.35 29.85 -19.92
CA THR A 305 2.11 28.40 -20.10
C THR A 305 0.64 28.12 -20.42
N LEU A 306 -0.29 28.79 -19.73
CA LEU A 306 -1.73 28.72 -20.01
C LEU A 306 -2.08 29.23 -21.42
N LYS A 307 -1.45 30.33 -21.88
CA LYS A 307 -1.63 30.84 -23.25
C LYS A 307 -1.11 29.85 -24.31
N LYS A 308 0.04 29.21 -24.09
CA LYS A 308 0.59 28.18 -25.00
C LYS A 308 -0.26 26.90 -25.04
N MET A 309 -0.93 26.54 -23.94
CA MET A 309 -1.83 25.37 -23.92
C MET A 309 -3.19 25.65 -24.57
N ASN A 310 -3.75 26.86 -24.42
CA ASN A 310 -4.98 27.24 -25.12
C ASN A 310 -4.78 27.36 -26.65
N SER A 311 -3.60 27.76 -27.12
CA SER A 311 -3.32 27.80 -28.58
C SER A 311 -3.20 26.40 -29.21
N LEU A 312 -2.89 25.36 -28.42
CA LEU A 312 -2.93 23.96 -28.84
C LEU A 312 -4.37 23.43 -29.00
N GLN A 313 -5.37 24.00 -28.30
CA GLN A 313 -6.79 23.66 -28.51
C GLN A 313 -7.31 24.12 -29.88
N LEU A 314 -6.86 25.27 -30.37
CA LEU A 314 -7.32 25.84 -31.64
C LEU A 314 -6.74 25.18 -32.90
N LYS A 315 -5.64 24.43 -32.77
CA LYS A 315 -5.02 23.73 -33.91
C LYS A 315 -5.61 22.33 -34.17
N LYS A 316 -6.25 21.68 -33.21
CA LYS A 316 -6.82 20.33 -33.38
C LYS A 316 -8.28 20.29 -33.85
N THR A 317 -8.99 21.42 -33.86
CA THR A 317 -10.36 21.55 -34.37
C THR A 317 -10.45 21.98 -35.84
N LYS A 318 -9.33 22.06 -36.57
CA LYS A 318 -9.27 22.53 -37.97
C LYS A 318 -9.10 21.45 -39.05
N HIS A 319 -9.10 20.17 -38.71
CA HIS A 319 -9.17 19.09 -39.70
C HIS A 319 -10.40 18.23 -39.43
N VAL A 320 -11.52 18.72 -39.97
CA VAL A 320 -12.60 17.90 -40.54
C VAL A 320 -12.04 17.10 -41.70
#